data_AF-A0A7K1Y7M5-F1
#
_entry.id   AF-A0A7K1Y7M5-F1
#
_cell.length_a   1.000
_cell.length_b   1.000
_cell.length_c   1.000
_cell.angle_alpha   90.00
_cell.angle_beta   90.00
_cell.angle_gamma   90.00
#
_symmetry.space_group_name_H-M   'P 1'
#
loop_
_entity.id
_entity.type
_entity.pdbx_description
1 polymer ?
#
loop_
_entity_poly.entity_id
_entity_poly.type
_entity_poly.pdbx_seq_one_letter_code
_entity_poly.pdbx_strand_id
1 'polypeptide(L)'
;MPGAIFARSWCRVGPNDQLSVNVKIRANEIKVETGWRDYVFEPGYPLKRVGEVAAYIRNNGHLPDVPAAPRWLATGGNRAKLNKLLVQKIEELTLYMMKSSRLMA
;
A
#
# COMPACT_ATOMS: atom_id res chain seq x y z
N MET A 1 -24.30 36.08 28.43
CA MET A 1 -23.25 35.52 27.54
C MET A 1 -23.61 34.07 27.24
N PRO A 2 -24.08 33.73 26.03
CA PRO A 2 -24.54 32.39 25.71
C PRO A 2 -23.37 31.45 25.36
N GLY A 3 -23.31 30.31 26.06
CA GLY A 3 -23.11 29.00 25.42
C GLY A 3 -21.72 28.61 24.93
N ALA A 4 -20.70 28.60 25.80
CA ALA A 4 -19.52 27.76 25.56
C ALA A 4 -19.85 26.30 25.90
N ILE A 5 -20.53 25.60 24.99
CA ILE A 5 -20.68 24.15 25.06
C ILE A 5 -19.33 23.55 24.67
N PHE A 6 -18.59 23.12 25.69
CA PHE A 6 -17.38 22.33 25.61
C PHE A 6 -17.48 21.26 24.50
N ALA A 7 -16.65 21.40 23.47
CA ALA A 7 -16.37 20.36 22.50
C ALA A 7 -15.75 19.15 23.22
N ARG A 8 -16.59 18.19 23.61
CA ARG A 8 -16.13 16.95 24.25
C ARG A 8 -15.44 16.07 23.21
N SER A 9 -14.10 16.12 23.19
CA SER A 9 -13.18 14.97 23.15
C SER A 9 -13.30 13.91 22.04
N TRP A 10 -13.45 14.29 20.76
CA TRP A 10 -13.40 13.32 19.65
C TRP A 10 -12.02 13.15 19.00
N CYS A 11 -11.09 14.05 19.29
CA CYS A 11 -9.72 14.00 18.77
C CYS A 11 -8.77 13.71 19.94
N ARG A 12 -8.20 12.50 20.01
CA ARG A 12 -7.02 12.25 20.84
C ARG A 12 -5.79 12.33 19.95
N VAL A 13 -4.88 13.24 20.30
CA VAL A 13 -3.50 13.17 19.83
C VAL A 13 -2.91 11.90 20.45
N GLY A 14 -2.56 10.93 19.62
CA GLY A 14 -1.84 9.73 20.05
C GLY A 14 -0.35 10.07 20.25
N PRO A 15 0.42 9.24 20.96
CA PRO A 15 1.85 9.48 21.14
C PRO A 15 2.64 9.55 19.83
N ASN A 16 2.11 8.98 18.74
CA ASN A 16 2.75 8.93 17.42
C ASN A 16 1.94 9.59 16.28
N ASP A 17 0.71 10.05 16.54
CA ASP A 17 -0.22 10.51 15.49
C ASP A 17 -0.98 11.76 15.94
N GLN A 18 -1.10 12.76 15.05
CA GLN A 18 -1.85 13.99 15.33
C GLN A 18 -3.37 13.79 15.36
N LEU A 19 -3.87 12.74 14.70
CA LEU A 19 -5.30 12.41 14.63
C LEU A 19 -5.48 10.88 14.62
N SER A 20 -6.06 10.33 15.68
CA SER A 20 -6.50 8.93 15.73
C SER A 20 -8.03 8.87 15.79
N VAL A 21 -8.65 8.18 14.83
CA VAL A 21 -10.10 8.03 14.76
C VAL A 21 -10.48 6.55 14.82
N ASN A 22 -11.19 6.16 15.87
CA ASN A 22 -11.65 4.77 16.09
C ASN A 22 -13.09 4.53 15.60
N VAL A 23 -13.59 5.43 14.74
CA VAL A 23 -14.95 5.38 14.16
C VAL A 23 -14.87 5.55 12.65
N LYS A 24 -15.97 5.27 11.94
CA LYS A 24 -16.04 5.44 10.48
C LYS A 24 -16.03 6.93 10.12
N ILE A 25 -15.22 7.29 9.12
CA ILE A 25 -15.20 8.64 8.53
C ILE A 25 -15.83 8.56 7.14
N ARG A 26 -16.72 9.50 6.82
CA ARG A 26 -17.17 9.74 5.45
C ARG A 26 -16.52 11.04 4.97
N ALA A 27 -15.90 10.99 3.79
CA ALA A 27 -15.31 12.15 3.15
C ALA A 27 -15.64 12.10 1.66
N ASN A 28 -15.79 13.27 1.04
CA ASN A 28 -15.91 13.36 -0.42
C ASN A 28 -14.57 13.05 -1.10
N GLU A 29 -13.46 13.43 -0.46
CA GLU A 29 -12.09 13.21 -0.95
C GLU A 29 -11.13 12.98 0.22
N ILE A 30 -10.13 12.12 0.01
CA ILE A 30 -9.00 11.92 0.93
C ILE A 30 -7.72 12.04 0.11
N LYS A 31 -6.94 13.10 0.34
CA LYS A 31 -5.62 13.25 -0.27
C LYS A 31 -4.56 12.69 0.68
N VAL A 32 -3.83 11.66 0.22
CA VAL A 32 -2.77 11.01 0.98
C VAL A 32 -1.44 11.29 0.31
N GLU A 33 -0.73 12.31 0.81
CA GLU A 33 0.58 12.69 0.28
C GLU A 33 1.65 11.78 0.85
N THR A 34 1.99 10.75 0.08
CA THR A 34 3.12 9.88 0.40
C THR A 34 3.97 9.78 -0.84
N GLY A 35 5.28 10.04 -0.72
CA GLY A 35 6.18 10.18 -1.88
C GLY A 35 5.98 9.10 -2.94
N TRP A 36 5.77 9.52 -4.19
CA TRP A 36 5.53 8.63 -5.32
C TRP A 36 6.77 7.80 -5.62
N ARG A 37 6.57 6.55 -6.06
CA ARG A 37 7.66 5.62 -6.39
C ARG A 37 7.44 5.16 -7.83
N ASP A 38 8.00 5.91 -8.78
CA ASP A 38 8.00 5.57 -10.20
C ASP A 38 9.42 5.16 -10.61
N TYR A 39 9.84 3.99 -10.11
CA TYR A 39 11.17 3.43 -10.39
C TYR A 39 11.11 2.08 -11.11
N VAL A 40 9.93 1.48 -11.25
CA VAL A 40 9.80 0.13 -11.84
C VAL A 40 10.14 0.14 -13.33
N PHE A 41 9.91 1.27 -14.00
CA PHE A 41 10.25 1.46 -15.41
C PHE A 41 11.66 1.99 -15.64
N GLU A 42 12.42 2.31 -14.58
CA GLU A 42 13.79 2.78 -14.73
C GLU A 42 14.72 1.67 -15.24
N PRO A 43 15.73 2.01 -16.07
CA PRO A 43 16.75 1.06 -16.48
C PRO A 43 17.46 0.44 -15.28
N GLY A 44 17.59 -0.89 -15.29
CA GLY A 44 18.25 -1.62 -14.20
C GLY A 44 17.34 -2.02 -13.04
N TYR A 45 16.03 -1.77 -13.12
CA TYR A 45 15.08 -2.31 -12.15
C TYR A 45 15.20 -3.84 -12.04
N PRO A 46 15.41 -4.40 -10.83
CA PRO A 46 15.65 -5.83 -10.63
C PRO A 46 14.35 -6.65 -10.70
N LEU A 47 13.73 -6.68 -11.89
CA LEU A 47 12.51 -7.46 -12.13
C LEU A 47 12.82 -8.96 -11.98
N LYS A 48 12.20 -9.58 -10.97
CA LYS A 48 12.32 -11.03 -10.72
C LYS A 48 11.84 -11.83 -11.94
N ARG A 49 12.33 -13.06 -12.10
CA ARG A 49 11.78 -13.93 -13.16
C ARG A 49 10.42 -14.49 -12.70
N VAL A 50 9.49 -14.70 -13.64
CA VAL A 50 8.16 -15.28 -13.33
C VAL A 50 8.28 -16.60 -12.57
N GLY A 51 9.25 -17.45 -12.93
CA GLY A 51 9.52 -18.71 -12.22
C GLY A 51 9.96 -18.52 -10.76
N GLU A 52 10.76 -17.49 -10.47
CA GLU A 52 11.17 -17.15 -9.09
C GLU A 52 9.98 -16.63 -8.28
N VAL A 53 9.13 -15.80 -8.88
CA VAL A 53 7.90 -15.32 -8.25
C VAL A 53 6.96 -16.49 -7.95
N ALA A 54 6.77 -17.41 -8.89
CA ALA A 54 5.95 -18.60 -8.69
C ALA A 54 6.51 -19.51 -7.58
N ALA A 55 7.83 -19.72 -7.55
CA ALA A 55 8.47 -20.47 -6.47
C ALA A 55 8.27 -19.78 -5.10
N TYR A 56 8.42 -18.45 -5.05
CA TYR A 56 8.19 -17.69 -3.83
C TYR A 56 6.75 -17.81 -3.33
N ILE A 57 5.75 -17.68 -4.23
CA ILE A 57 4.33 -17.83 -3.88
C ILE A 57 4.06 -19.22 -3.33
N ARG A 58 4.59 -20.28 -3.96
CA ARG A 58 4.42 -21.66 -3.47
C ARG A 58 4.97 -21.85 -2.05
N ASN A 59 6.09 -21.21 -1.73
CA ASN A 59 6.76 -21.37 -0.44
C ASN A 59 6.21 -20.46 0.67
N ASN A 60 5.66 -19.27 0.33
CA ASN A 60 5.30 -18.23 1.30
C ASN A 60 3.80 -17.91 1.31
N GLY A 61 3.04 -18.31 0.30
CA GLY A 61 1.60 -18.03 0.20
C GLY A 61 1.23 -16.58 -0.12
N HIS A 62 2.20 -15.73 -0.46
CA HIS A 62 1.98 -14.34 -0.86
C HIS A 62 3.06 -13.87 -1.86
N LEU A 63 2.84 -12.71 -2.47
CA LEU A 63 3.81 -12.11 -3.38
C LEU A 63 5.07 -11.64 -2.64
N PRO A 64 6.23 -11.60 -3.32
CA PRO A 64 7.42 -10.91 -2.82
C PRO A 64 7.09 -9.47 -2.42
N ASP A 65 7.73 -8.97 -1.37
CA ASP A 65 7.60 -7.59 -0.84
C ASP A 65 6.22 -7.24 -0.25
N VAL A 66 5.20 -8.07 -0.49
CA VAL A 66 3.88 -7.95 0.11
C VAL A 66 3.89 -8.72 1.44
N PRO A 67 3.59 -8.08 2.58
CA PRO A 67 3.51 -8.78 3.84
C PRO A 67 2.33 -9.74 3.87
N ALA A 68 2.49 -10.88 4.54
CA ALA A 68 1.39 -11.79 4.83
C ALA A 68 0.26 -11.08 5.58
N ALA A 69 -0.99 -11.44 5.28
CA ALA A 69 -2.17 -10.80 5.87
C ALA A 69 -2.16 -10.73 7.42
N PRO A 70 -1.79 -11.79 8.16
CA PRO A 70 -1.76 -11.73 9.63
C PRO A 70 -0.76 -10.70 10.15
N ARG A 71 0.43 -10.63 9.53
CA ARG A 71 1.48 -9.68 9.89
C ARG A 71 1.07 -8.25 9.55
N TRP A 72 0.39 -8.07 8.42
CA TRP A 72 -0.10 -6.75 8.00
C TRP A 72 -1.14 -6.19 8.99
N LEU A 73 -2.11 -7.00 9.37
CA LEU A 73 -3.16 -6.63 10.34
C LEU A 73 -2.58 -6.30 11.72
N ALA A 74 -1.56 -7.05 12.17
CA ALA A 74 -0.89 -6.79 13.45
C ALA A 74 -0.19 -5.42 13.50
N THR A 75 0.22 -4.86 12.35
CA THR A 75 0.84 -3.53 12.27
C THR A 75 -0.14 -2.36 12.11
N GLY A 76 -1.45 -2.62 12.16
CA GLY A 76 -2.49 -1.60 11.98
C GLY A 76 -2.77 -1.20 10.53
N GLY A 77 -2.10 -1.83 9.56
CA GLY A 77 -2.44 -1.75 8.13
C GLY A 77 -2.35 -0.35 7.51
N ASN A 78 -1.13 0.13 7.22
CA ASN A 78 -0.93 1.43 6.56
C ASN A 78 -1.43 1.43 5.10
N ARG A 79 -2.60 2.02 4.85
CA ARG A 79 -3.21 2.05 3.50
C ARG A 79 -2.34 2.76 2.45
N ALA A 80 -1.62 3.81 2.82
CA ALA A 80 -0.75 4.50 1.88
C ALA A 80 0.39 3.59 1.39
N LYS A 81 1.01 2.85 2.32
CA LYS A 81 2.04 1.86 2.00
C LYS A 81 1.50 0.72 1.16
N LEU A 82 0.27 0.25 1.43
CA LEU A 82 -0.38 -0.77 0.61
C LEU A 82 -0.66 -0.26 -0.80
N ASN A 83 -1.20 0.95 -0.95
CA ASN A 83 -1.47 1.54 -2.27
C ASN A 83 -0.18 1.68 -3.09
N LYS A 84 0.94 2.10 -2.47
CA LYS A 84 2.23 2.13 -3.15
C LYS A 84 2.70 0.75 -3.61
N LEU A 85 2.56 -0.27 -2.75
CA LEU A 85 2.90 -1.64 -3.10
C LEU A 85 2.03 -2.15 -4.25
N LEU A 86 0.73 -1.82 -4.26
CA LEU A 86 -0.18 -2.20 -5.34
C LEU A 86 0.24 -1.59 -6.69
N VAL A 87 0.57 -0.31 -6.72
CA VAL A 87 1.08 0.37 -7.92
C VAL A 87 2.34 -0.33 -8.42
N GLN A 88 3.32 -0.57 -7.54
CA GLN A 88 4.55 -1.28 -7.90
C GLN A 88 4.24 -2.67 -8.53
N LYS A 89 3.31 -3.44 -7.95
CA LYS A 89 2.97 -4.77 -8.48
C LYS A 89 2.21 -4.72 -9.80
N ILE A 90 1.42 -3.68 -10.05
CA ILE A 90 0.77 -3.45 -11.34
C ILE A 90 1.81 -3.12 -12.42
N GLU A 91 2.80 -2.30 -12.09
CA GLU A 91 3.90 -1.97 -13.00
C GLU A 91 4.76 -3.21 -13.33
N GLU A 92 5.13 -4.00 -12.31
CA GLU A 92 5.82 -5.29 -12.49
C GLU A 92 5.00 -6.25 -13.38
N LEU A 93 3.68 -6.35 -13.14
CA LEU A 93 2.77 -7.16 -13.96
C LEU A 93 2.75 -6.68 -15.41
N THR A 94 2.72 -5.37 -15.63
CA THR A 94 2.75 -4.77 -16.97
C THR A 94 4.04 -5.15 -17.71
N LEU A 95 5.20 -5.11 -17.05
CA LEU A 95 6.47 -5.56 -17.63
C LEU A 95 6.44 -7.06 -17.97
N TYR A 96 5.86 -7.91 -17.12
CA TYR A 96 5.69 -9.33 -17.44
C TYR A 96 4.79 -9.55 -18.65
N MET A 97 3.69 -8.80 -18.76
CA MET A 97 2.79 -8.88 -19.92
C MET A 97 3.48 -8.43 -21.21
N MET A 98 4.21 -7.31 -21.18
CA MET A 98 4.97 -6.83 -22.34
C MET A 98 6.02 -7.86 -22.79
N LYS A 99 6.74 -8.46 -21.83
CA LYS A 99 7.70 -9.53 -22.12
C LYS A 99 7.02 -10.75 -22.71
N SER A 100 5.89 -11.18 -22.16
CA SER A 100 5.12 -12.32 -22.66
C SER A 100 4.59 -12.06 -24.07
N SER A 101 4.03 -10.88 -24.36
CA SER A 101 3.51 -10.54 -25.68
C SER A 101 4.62 -10.49 -26.73
N ARG A 102 5.80 -9.98 -26.39
CA ARG A 102 6.97 -9.98 -27.30
C ARG A 102 7.49 -11.39 -27.59
N LEU A 103 7.33 -12.33 -26.67
CA LEU A 103 7.72 -13.74 -26.83
C LEU A 103 6.72 -14.54 -27.69
N MET A 104 5.52 -14.00 -27.95
CA MET A 104 4.46 -14.64 -28.74
C MET A 104 4.35 -14.05 -30.17
N ALA A 105 5.25 -13.13 -30.53
CA ALA A 105 5.37 -12.51 -31.85
C ALA A 105 6.67 -12.98 -32.51
#